data_AF-A0A8T4CJ67-F1
#
_entry.id   AF-A0A8T4CJ67-F1
#
_cell.length_a   1.000
_cell.length_b   1.000
_cell.length_c   1.000
_cell.angle_alpha   90.00
_cell.angle_beta   90.00
_cell.angle_gamma   90.00
#
_symmetry.space_group_name_H-M   'P 1'
#
loop_
_entity.id
_entity.type
_entity.pdbx_description
1 polymer ?
#
loop_
_entity_poly.entity_id
_entity_poly.type
_entity_poly.pdbx_seq_one_letter_code
_entity_poly.pdbx_strand_id
1 'polypeptide(L)'
;MSSKVTKIVIGKGKTTGDEKAGWTKRYYEVEVSVTDENEIGIVKANVEGLIDGWLEPVAAKSKPQEPKGTPEAHMEIEQCFPKELAELLNFEDQGKWIKVSPKEFLGSDNFARVLTVVRELKGEYVS
;
A
#
# COMPACT_ATOMS: atom_id res chain seq x y z
N MET A 1 39.82 -1.05 -16.42
CA MET A 1 38.63 -1.91 -16.50
C MET A 1 37.48 -1.01 -16.94
N SER A 2 37.04 -1.09 -18.20
CA SER A 2 35.94 -0.25 -18.70
C SER A 2 34.62 -0.98 -18.45
N SER A 3 33.88 -0.58 -17.42
CA SER A 3 32.52 -1.06 -17.19
C SER A 3 31.58 -0.42 -18.21
N LYS A 4 31.08 -1.21 -19.17
CA LYS A 4 30.20 -0.73 -20.23
C LYS A 4 28.76 -0.88 -19.76
N VAL A 5 28.19 0.21 -19.23
CA VAL A 5 26.79 0.24 -18.82
C VAL A 5 25.90 0.02 -20.06
N THR A 6 25.17 -1.08 -20.05
CA THR A 6 24.23 -1.46 -21.10
C THR A 6 22.82 -1.22 -20.60
N LYS A 7 22.11 -0.33 -21.29
CA LYS A 7 20.75 0.06 -20.95
C LYS A 7 19.76 -0.90 -21.61
N ILE A 8 18.89 -1.50 -20.82
CA ILE A 8 17.88 -2.45 -21.29
C ILE A 8 16.51 -1.88 -20.96
N VAL A 9 15.63 -1.84 -21.96
CA VAL A 9 14.23 -1.42 -21.80
C VAL A 9 13.36 -2.64 -22.07
N ILE A 10 12.56 -3.05 -21.08
CA ILE A 10 11.65 -4.19 -21.20
C ILE A 10 10.23 -3.68 -21.02
N GLY A 11 9.48 -3.67 -22.12
CA GLY A 11 8.05 -3.35 -22.15
C GLY A 11 7.21 -4.62 -22.25
N LYS A 12 6.27 -4.82 -21.33
CA LYS A 12 5.32 -5.93 -21.38
C LYS A 12 3.90 -5.40 -21.14
N GLY A 13 3.00 -5.76 -22.05
CA GLY A 13 1.59 -5.46 -21.95
C GLY A 13 0.79 -6.74 -21.75
N LYS A 14 -0.15 -6.72 -20.80
CA LYS A 14 -1.14 -7.79 -20.64
C LYS A 14 -2.52 -7.17 -20.80
N THR A 15 -3.29 -7.76 -21.69
CA THR A 15 -4.71 -7.47 -21.83
C THR A 15 -5.44 -8.54 -21.04
N THR A 16 -5.96 -8.19 -19.86
CA THR A 16 -6.79 -9.09 -19.07
C THR A 16 -8.23 -8.59 -19.21
N GLY A 17 -9.09 -9.43 -19.78
CA GLY A 17 -10.53 -9.18 -19.86
C GLY A 17 -11.27 -10.20 -19.01
N ASP A 18 -12.15 -9.71 -18.16
CA ASP A 18 -13.17 -10.50 -17.48
C ASP A 18 -14.52 -10.20 -18.16
N GLU A 19 -15.28 -11.23 -18.54
CA GLU A 19 -16.51 -11.10 -19.34
C GLU A 19 -17.57 -10.20 -18.65
N LYS A 20 -17.45 -9.99 -17.34
CA LYS A 20 -18.30 -9.08 -16.54
C LYS A 20 -17.70 -7.71 -16.23
N ALA A 21 -16.38 -7.55 -16.31
CA ALA A 21 -15.68 -6.35 -15.79
C ALA A 21 -15.05 -5.46 -16.87
N GLY A 22 -15.10 -5.87 -18.15
CA GLY A 22 -14.51 -5.13 -19.25
C GLY A 22 -13.02 -5.41 -19.43
N TRP A 23 -12.52 -5.13 -20.62
CA TRP A 23 -11.14 -5.42 -21.02
C TRP A 23 -10.20 -4.36 -20.46
N THR A 24 -9.38 -4.72 -19.47
CA THR A 24 -8.36 -3.81 -18.94
C THR A 24 -7.02 -4.12 -19.61
N LYS A 25 -6.50 -3.14 -20.35
CA LYS A 25 -5.16 -3.20 -20.93
C LYS A 25 -4.18 -2.51 -19.98
N ARG A 26 -3.20 -3.26 -19.47
CA ARG A 26 -2.09 -2.69 -18.70
C ARG A 26 -0.80 -2.88 -19.47
N TYR A 27 -0.02 -1.81 -19.56
CA TYR A 27 1.29 -1.79 -20.19
C TYR A 27 2.28 -1.23 -19.18
N TYR A 28 3.34 -1.98 -18.91
CA TYR A 28 4.44 -1.54 -18.06
C TYR A 28 5.73 -1.62 -18.84
N GLU A 29 6.57 -0.60 -18.66
CA GLU A 29 7.91 -0.53 -19.22
C GLU A 29 8.88 -0.30 -18.05
N VAL A 30 9.92 -1.13 -17.97
CA VAL A 30 10.97 -1.00 -16.98
C VAL A 30 12.30 -0.85 -17.70
N GLU A 31 13.00 0.21 -17.35
CA GLU A 31 14.32 0.55 -17.84
C GLU A 31 15.36 0.21 -16.77
N VAL A 32 16.30 -0.68 -17.10
CA VAL A 32 17.37 -1.09 -16.18
C VAL A 32 18.72 -0.88 -16.85
N SER A 33 19.64 -0.26 -16.12
CA SER A 33 21.03 -0.10 -16.54
C SER A 33 21.86 -1.20 -15.89
N VAL A 34 22.44 -2.09 -16.71
CA VAL A 34 23.27 -3.21 -16.24
C VAL A 34 24.72 -2.92 -16.55
N THR A 35 25.57 -3.03 -15.54
CA THR A 35 27.00 -2.71 -15.64
C THR A 35 27.83 -3.88 -16.17
N ASP A 36 27.30 -5.10 -16.04
CA ASP A 36 27.99 -6.36 -16.36
C ASP A 36 27.22 -7.15 -17.44
N GLU A 37 27.90 -7.56 -18.52
CA GLU A 37 27.23 -8.23 -19.65
C GLU A 37 26.72 -9.63 -19.28
N ASN A 38 27.40 -10.30 -18.33
CA ASN A 38 27.01 -11.63 -17.86
C ASN A 38 25.71 -11.59 -17.04
N GLU A 39 25.41 -10.44 -16.44
CA GLU A 39 24.19 -10.24 -15.65
C GLU A 39 22.99 -9.87 -16.51
N ILE A 40 23.17 -9.50 -17.78
CA ILE A 40 22.08 -9.10 -18.69
C ILE A 40 20.99 -10.18 -18.76
N GLY A 41 21.38 -11.46 -18.86
CA GLY A 41 20.43 -12.57 -18.91
C GLY A 41 19.63 -12.75 -17.62
N ILE A 42 20.30 -12.57 -16.47
CA ILE A 42 19.71 -12.72 -15.13
C ILE A 42 18.79 -11.53 -14.83
N VAL A 43 19.25 -10.31 -15.12
CA VAL A 43 18.48 -9.08 -14.93
C VAL A 43 17.25 -9.08 -15.83
N LYS A 44 17.38 -9.50 -17.10
CA LYS A 44 16.23 -9.64 -18.01
C LYS A 44 15.18 -10.59 -17.42
N ALA A 45 15.58 -11.78 -16.97
CA ALA A 45 14.67 -12.75 -16.38
C ALA A 45 14.00 -12.23 -15.10
N ASN A 46 14.75 -11.54 -14.23
CA ASN A 46 14.22 -10.94 -13.01
C ASN A 46 13.23 -9.81 -13.30
N VAL A 47 13.56 -8.92 -14.24
CA VAL A 47 12.69 -7.80 -14.65
C VAL A 47 11.44 -8.33 -15.34
N GLU A 48 11.55 -9.36 -16.19
CA GLU A 48 10.40 -10.01 -16.80
C GLU A 48 9.47 -10.63 -15.77
N GLY A 49 9.99 -11.31 -14.74
CA GLY A 49 9.20 -11.88 -13.64
C GLY A 49 8.55 -10.81 -12.75
N LEU A 50 9.25 -9.70 -12.51
CA LEU A 50 8.74 -8.57 -11.75
C LEU A 50 7.60 -7.85 -12.49
N ILE A 51 7.75 -7.61 -13.80
CA ILE A 51 6.67 -7.05 -14.62
C ILE A 51 5.50 -8.03 -14.73
N ASP A 52 5.76 -9.34 -14.79
CA ASP A 52 4.70 -10.35 -14.78
C ASP A 52 3.83 -10.25 -13.52
N GLY A 53 4.46 -10.15 -12.34
CA GLY A 53 3.76 -9.96 -11.06
C GLY A 53 2.94 -8.67 -10.97
N TRP A 54 3.33 -7.60 -11.67
CA TRP A 54 2.54 -6.36 -11.79
C TRP A 54 1.39 -6.48 -12.79
N LEU A 55 1.58 -7.26 -13.84
CA LEU A 55 0.58 -7.54 -14.88
C LEU A 55 -0.43 -8.61 -14.46
N GLU A 56 -0.11 -9.42 -13.45
CA GLU A 56 -1.07 -10.39 -12.91
C GLU A 56 -2.29 -9.64 -12.38
N PRO A 57 -3.49 -9.97 -12.91
CA PRO A 57 -4.70 -9.43 -12.35
C PRO A 57 -4.82 -9.98 -10.92
N VAL A 58 -4.97 -9.10 -9.94
CA VAL A 58 -5.46 -9.41 -8.59
C VAL A 58 -6.94 -9.86 -8.66
N ALA A 59 -7.25 -10.78 -9.58
CA ALA A 59 -8.57 -11.33 -9.77
C ALA A 59 -8.79 -12.43 -8.74
N ALA A 60 -9.55 -12.07 -7.71
CA ALA A 60 -10.31 -12.96 -6.85
C ALA A 60 -9.53 -13.86 -5.87
N LYS A 61 -8.96 -13.23 -4.84
CA LYS A 61 -9.35 -13.59 -3.47
C LYS A 61 -9.96 -12.36 -2.79
N SER A 62 -11.20 -12.54 -2.38
CA SER A 62 -12.14 -11.52 -1.92
C SER A 62 -11.69 -10.76 -0.67
N LYS A 63 -12.18 -9.51 -0.61
CA LYS A 63 -12.24 -8.54 0.50
C LYS A 63 -11.17 -7.43 0.43
N PRO A 64 -11.54 -6.15 0.58
CA PRO A 64 -10.59 -5.02 0.52
C PRO A 64 -9.45 -5.27 1.50
N GLN A 65 -8.26 -5.55 0.98
CA GLN A 65 -7.05 -5.50 1.77
C GLN A 65 -6.46 -4.12 1.52
N GLU A 66 -6.95 -3.20 2.35
CA GLU A 66 -6.17 -2.15 3.00
C GLU A 66 -4.69 -2.56 3.12
N PRO A 67 -3.73 -1.64 2.96
CA PRO A 67 -2.32 -1.96 3.15
C PRO A 67 -2.15 -2.76 4.43
N LYS A 68 -1.32 -3.80 4.40
CA LYS A 68 -1.00 -4.64 5.56
C LYS A 68 -0.28 -3.81 6.64
N GLY A 69 -0.99 -2.92 7.31
CA GLY A 69 -0.85 -2.72 8.75
C GLY A 69 -1.45 -3.95 9.41
N THR A 70 -0.81 -4.45 10.45
CA THR A 70 -1.28 -5.61 11.23
C THR A 70 -2.77 -5.41 11.59
N PRO A 71 -3.71 -6.32 11.24
CA PRO A 71 -5.12 -6.17 11.59
C PRO A 71 -5.35 -6.07 13.10
N GLU A 72 -4.37 -6.51 13.90
CA GLU A 72 -4.33 -6.34 15.35
C GLU A 72 -4.24 -4.87 15.77
N ALA A 73 -3.50 -4.03 15.04
CA ALA A 73 -3.27 -2.64 15.42
C ALA A 73 -4.53 -1.77 15.26
N HIS A 74 -5.28 -1.93 14.17
CA HIS A 74 -6.55 -1.23 13.98
C HIS A 74 -7.56 -1.60 15.07
N MET A 75 -7.70 -2.90 15.34
CA MET A 75 -8.66 -3.42 16.31
C MET A 75 -8.29 -3.06 17.76
N GLU A 76 -7.00 -2.99 18.10
CA GLU A 76 -6.52 -2.60 19.43
C GLU A 76 -6.71 -1.10 19.67
N ILE A 77 -6.42 -0.27 18.66
CA ILE A 77 -6.63 1.18 18.74
C ILE A 77 -8.12 1.51 18.87
N GLU A 78 -8.98 0.93 18.03
CA GLU A 78 -10.44 1.12 18.11
C GLU A 78 -11.03 0.71 19.46
N GLN A 79 -10.54 -0.37 20.08
CA GLN A 79 -11.02 -0.83 21.40
C GLN A 79 -10.65 0.10 22.55
N CYS A 80 -9.59 0.91 22.40
CA CYS A 80 -9.26 1.93 23.37
C CYS A 80 -10.16 3.18 23.28
N PHE A 81 -10.83 3.39 22.14
CA PHE A 81 -11.83 4.45 22.03
C PHE A 81 -13.22 3.93 22.46
N PRO A 82 -13.96 4.70 23.26
CA PRO A 82 -15.37 4.38 23.50
C PRO A 82 -16.12 4.45 22.18
N LYS A 83 -17.10 3.55 21.98
CA LYS A 83 -17.84 3.40 20.72
C LYS A 83 -18.38 4.71 20.17
N GLU A 84 -18.90 5.56 21.06
CA GLU A 84 -19.44 6.89 20.73
C GLU A 84 -18.39 7.82 20.10
N LEU A 85 -17.13 7.74 20.53
CA LEU A 85 -16.03 8.49 19.92
C LEU A 85 -15.50 7.80 18.66
N ALA A 86 -15.40 6.46 18.68
CA ALA A 86 -14.93 5.69 17.53
C ALA A 86 -15.83 5.89 16.30
N GLU A 87 -17.15 5.99 16.48
CA GLU A 87 -18.08 6.28 15.37
C GLU A 87 -17.83 7.65 14.74
N LEU A 88 -17.40 8.62 15.55
CA LEU A 88 -17.09 10.00 15.15
C LEU A 88 -15.65 10.17 14.69
N LEU A 89 -14.82 9.14 14.79
CA LEU A 89 -13.44 9.10 14.32
C LEU A 89 -13.35 8.26 13.06
N ASN A 90 -12.40 8.62 12.19
CA ASN A 90 -12.01 7.84 11.04
C ASN A 90 -10.63 7.27 11.30
N PHE A 91 -10.50 5.94 11.19
CA PHE A 91 -9.24 5.22 11.34
C PHE A 91 -8.80 4.82 9.94
N GLU A 92 -7.74 5.45 9.45
CA GLU A 92 -7.18 5.15 8.14
C GLU A 92 -5.82 4.50 8.33
N ASP A 93 -5.72 3.20 8.03
CA ASP A 93 -4.45 2.47 8.11
C ASP A 93 -3.57 2.85 6.92
N GLN A 94 -2.39 3.42 7.20
CA GLN A 94 -1.40 3.80 6.19
C GLN A 94 -0.30 2.71 6.08
N GLY A 95 -0.53 1.52 6.61
CA GLY A 95 0.42 0.40 6.70
C GLY A 95 1.53 0.57 7.74
N LYS A 96 2.13 1.77 7.83
CA LYS A 96 3.23 2.08 8.77
C LYS A 96 2.74 2.76 10.06
N TRP A 97 1.57 3.40 10.00
CA TRP A 97 0.95 4.13 11.10
C TRP A 97 -0.56 4.22 10.86
N ILE A 98 -1.33 4.37 11.93
CA ILE A 98 -2.78 4.51 11.86
C ILE A 98 -3.11 5.99 12.01
N LYS A 99 -3.72 6.56 10.97
CA LYS A 99 -4.19 7.94 10.98
C LYS A 99 -5.57 7.96 11.63
N VAL A 100 -5.66 8.62 12.78
CA VAL A 100 -6.94 8.86 13.45
C VAL A 100 -7.37 10.30 13.16
N SER A 101 -8.49 10.48 12.47
CA SER A 101 -9.01 11.81 12.12
C SER A 101 -10.48 11.94 12.50
N PRO A 102 -10.88 12.98 13.25
CA PRO A 102 -12.28 13.19 13.57
C PRO A 102 -13.10 13.50 12.31
N LYS A 103 -14.22 12.79 12.15
CA LYS A 103 -15.20 13.00 11.06
C LYS A 103 -15.96 14.30 11.25
N GLU A 104 -16.20 14.68 12.50
CA GLU A 104 -16.87 15.91 12.88
C GLU A 104 -16.17 16.58 14.07
N PHE A 105 -16.53 17.83 14.34
CA PHE A 105 -15.95 18.56 15.45
C PHE A 105 -16.43 18.00 16.79
N LEU A 106 -15.58 17.16 17.39
CA LEU A 106 -15.83 16.49 18.66
C LEU A 106 -15.99 17.46 19.85
N GLY A 107 -15.47 18.69 19.75
CA GLY A 107 -15.44 19.64 20.86
C GLY A 107 -14.35 19.32 21.89
N SER A 108 -14.09 20.24 22.81
CA SER A 108 -12.93 20.16 23.72
C SER A 108 -12.95 18.94 24.65
N ASP A 109 -14.13 18.52 25.13
CA ASP A 109 -14.25 17.38 26.06
C ASP A 109 -13.93 16.05 25.38
N ASN A 110 -14.57 15.79 24.23
CA ASN A 110 -14.32 14.59 23.43
C ASN A 110 -12.90 14.59 22.84
N PHE A 111 -12.37 15.75 22.43
CA PHE A 111 -11.00 15.85 21.95
C PHE A 111 -9.97 15.54 23.04
N ALA A 112 -10.20 15.99 24.28
CA ALA A 112 -9.35 15.64 25.42
C ALA A 112 -9.35 14.12 25.70
N ARG A 113 -10.51 13.47 25.55
CA ARG A 113 -10.63 12.00 25.67
C ARG A 113 -9.82 11.30 24.58
N VAL A 114 -9.95 11.75 23.33
CA VAL A 114 -9.19 11.21 22.20
C VAL A 114 -7.69 11.37 22.41
N LEU A 115 -7.25 12.56 22.80
CA LEU A 115 -5.85 12.84 23.11
C LEU A 115 -5.29 11.95 24.23
N THR A 116 -6.11 11.67 25.25
CA THR A 116 -5.71 10.81 26.37
C THR A 116 -5.46 9.38 25.87
N VAL A 117 -6.39 8.84 25.09
CA VAL A 117 -6.27 7.50 24.49
C VAL A 117 -5.08 7.41 23.52
N VAL A 118 -4.90 8.40 22.65
CA VAL A 118 -3.76 8.45 21.72
C VAL A 118 -2.43 8.46 22.48
N ARG A 119 -2.35 9.18 23.61
CA ARG A 119 -1.16 9.17 24.49
C ARG A 119 -0.91 7.82 25.16
N GLU A 120 -1.97 7.14 25.63
CA GLU A 120 -1.85 5.79 26.22
C GLU A 120 -1.33 4.76 25.21
N LEU A 121 -1.78 4.86 23.97
CA LEU A 121 -1.34 4.02 22.85
C LEU A 121 0.07 4.36 22.34
N LYS A 122 0.78 5.32 22.97
CA LYS A 122 2.02 5.92 22.46
C LYS A 122 1.91 6.43 21.01
N GLY A 123 0.69 6.76 20.58
CA GLY A 123 0.45 7.38 19.29
C GLY A 123 0.95 8.81 19.28
N GLU A 124 1.50 9.25 18.15
CA GLU A 124 1.92 10.63 17.97
C GLU A 124 0.74 11.43 17.40
N TYR A 125 0.28 12.44 18.16
CA TYR A 125 -0.72 13.38 17.66
C TYR A 125 -0.03 14.43 16.80
N VAL A 126 -0.37 14.47 15.52
CA VAL A 126 0.09 15.48 14.56
C VAL A 126 -1.07 16.46 14.34
N SER A 127 -0.86 17.73 14.73
CA SER A 127 -1.84 18.82 14.60
C SER A 127 -1.71 19.59 13.30
#